data_AF-A0A9E3ZXW0-F1
#
_entry.id   AF-A0A9E3ZXW0-F1
#
_cell.length_a   1.000
_cell.length_b   1.000
_cell.length_c   1.000
_cell.angle_alpha   90.00
_cell.angle_beta   90.00
_cell.angle_gamma   90.00
#
_symmetry.space_group_name_H-M   'P 1'
#
loop_
_entity.id
_entity.type
_entity.pdbx_description
1 polymer ?
#
loop_
_entity_poly.entity_id
_entity_poly.type
_entity_poly.pdbx_seq_one_letter_code
_entity_poly.pdbx_strand_id
1 'polypeptide(L)' 'AETAVSYKVDDVAAAVERLAAAGAELISGPAEGPHEIRAALRDPAGNVLAIYSGK' A
#
# COMPACT_ATOMS: atom_id res chain seq x y z
N ALA A 1 13.49 -7.53 8.90
CA ALA A 1 12.18 -6.91 8.58
C ALA A 1 12.40 -5.40 8.65
N GLU A 2 12.12 -4.69 7.57
CA GLU A 2 12.15 -3.22 7.53
C GLU A 2 10.88 -2.68 8.20
N THR A 3 10.98 -1.56 8.93
CA THR A 3 9.81 -0.93 9.57
C THR A 3 8.98 -0.21 8.50
N ALA A 4 7.67 -0.43 8.49
CA ALA A 4 6.75 0.22 7.56
C ALA A 4 5.59 0.87 8.31
N VAL A 5 5.14 2.04 7.83
CA VAL A 5 3.91 2.67 8.31
C VAL A 5 2.73 2.01 7.61
N SER A 6 1.70 1.63 8.38
CA SER A 6 0.50 0.99 7.85
C SER A 6 -0.69 1.94 7.89
N TYR A 7 -1.37 2.10 6.76
CA TYR A 7 -2.59 2.90 6.63
C TYR A 7 -3.76 2.01 6.24
N LYS A 8 -4.83 2.07 7.04
CA LYS A 8 -6.12 1.50 6.66
C LYS A 8 -6.84 2.45 5.73
N VAL A 9 -7.36 1.94 4.62
CA VAL A 9 -8.15 2.67 3.64
C VAL A 9 -9.41 1.88 3.28
N ASP A 10 -10.39 2.56 2.68
CA ASP A 10 -11.60 1.90 2.18
C ASP A 10 -11.35 1.14 0.87
N ASP A 11 -10.49 1.66 0.00
CA ASP A 11 -10.15 1.07 -1.30
C ASP A 11 -8.63 1.06 -1.52
N VAL A 12 -8.05 -0.14 -1.46
CA VAL A 12 -6.61 -0.35 -1.62
C VAL A 12 -6.16 -0.07 -3.05
N ALA A 13 -6.95 -0.45 -4.06
CA ALA A 13 -6.59 -0.25 -5.46
C ALA A 13 -6.54 1.25 -5.79
N ALA A 14 -7.57 2.00 -5.41
CA ALA A 14 -7.61 3.44 -5.61
C ALA A 14 -6.51 4.17 -4.83
N ALA A 15 -6.16 3.72 -3.62
CA ALA A 15 -5.05 4.27 -2.86
C ALA A 15 -3.69 4.01 -3.53
N VAL A 16 -3.47 2.80 -4.04
CA VAL A 16 -2.25 2.43 -4.79
C VAL A 16 -2.09 3.30 -6.04
N GLU A 17 -3.16 3.48 -6.82
CA GLU A 17 -3.11 4.33 -8.02
C GLU A 17 -2.76 5.79 -7.69
N ARG A 18 -3.36 6.36 -6.64
CA ARG A 18 -3.03 7.73 -6.21
C ARG A 18 -1.58 7.85 -5.75
N LEU A 19 -1.09 6.90 -4.97
CA LEU A 19 0.28 6.93 -4.47
C LEU A 19 1.28 6.76 -5.61
N ALA A 20 1.01 5.85 -6.55
CA ALA A 20 1.83 5.67 -7.74
C ALA A 20 1.86 6.93 -8.61
N ALA A 21 0.71 7.58 -8.83
CA ALA A 21 0.63 8.86 -9.54
C ALA A 21 1.38 10.00 -8.81
N ALA A 22 1.50 9.92 -7.48
CA ALA A 22 2.30 10.83 -6.67
C ALA A 22 3.80 10.51 -6.64
N GLY A 23 4.24 9.47 -7.37
CA GLY A 23 5.65 9.07 -7.50
C GLY A 23 6.08 7.94 -6.58
N ALA A 24 5.17 7.27 -5.88
CA ALA A 24 5.51 6.07 -5.12
C ALA A 24 5.75 4.88 -6.06
N GLU A 25 6.77 4.10 -5.76
CA GLU A 25 7.09 2.86 -6.46
C GLU A 25 6.27 1.70 -5.87
N LEU A 26 5.61 0.91 -6.71
CA LEU A 26 4.88 -0.27 -6.27
C LEU A 26 5.84 -1.41 -5.94
N ILE A 27 5.90 -1.82 -4.67
CA ILE A 27 6.68 -2.98 -4.23
C ILE A 27 5.85 -4.26 -4.40
N SER A 28 4.58 -4.20 -4.00
CA SER A 28 3.62 -5.30 -4.09
C SER A 28 2.22 -4.75 -4.33
N GLY A 29 1.58 -5.22 -5.40
CA GLY A 29 0.23 -4.84 -5.79
C GLY A 29 -0.83 -5.26 -4.78
N PRO A 30 -2.07 -4.73 -4.89
CA PRO A 30 -3.20 -5.20 -4.09
C PRO A 30 -3.36 -6.72 -4.22
N ALA A 31 -3.26 -7.43 -3.10
CA ALA A 31 -3.45 -8.86 -3.02
C ALA A 31 -4.52 -9.18 -1.95
N GLU A 32 -5.41 -10.10 -2.28
CA GLU A 32 -6.39 -10.62 -1.33
C GLU A 32 -5.75 -11.61 -0.35
N GLY A 33 -5.80 -11.27 0.93
CA GLY A 33 -5.52 -12.17 2.03
C GLY A 33 -6.80 -12.74 2.67
N PRO A 34 -6.66 -13.56 3.73
CA PRO A 34 -7.79 -14.18 4.41
C PRO A 34 -8.79 -13.19 5.03
N HIS A 35 -8.30 -12.03 5.47
CA HIS A 35 -9.08 -11.03 6.21
C HIS A 35 -8.97 -9.61 5.65
N GLU A 36 -8.03 -9.36 4.74
CA GLU A 36 -7.72 -8.02 4.25
C GLU A 36 -7.29 -8.06 2.79
N ILE A 37 -7.42 -6.92 2.12
CA ILE A 37 -6.67 -6.62 0.90
C ILE A 37 -5.46 -5.80 1.32
N ARG A 38 -4.28 -6.10 0.77
CA ARG A 38 -3.06 -5.39 1.13
C ARG A 38 -2.18 -5.08 -0.07
N ALA A 39 -1.52 -3.93 -0.03
CA ALA A 39 -0.48 -3.51 -0.97
C ALA A 39 0.69 -2.86 -0.21
N ALA A 40 1.85 -2.77 -0.87
CA ALA A 40 3.02 -2.07 -0.34
C ALA A 40 3.67 -1.21 -1.42
N LEU A 41 4.04 0.02 -1.06
CA LEU A 41 4.73 0.98 -1.92
C LEU A 41 5.94 1.60 -1.21
N ARG A 42 6.90 2.09 -1.99
CA ARG A 42 8.00 2.93 -1.52
C ARG A 42 7.75 4.37 -1.97
N ASP A 43 7.73 5.32 -1.05
CA ASP A 43 7.61 6.73 -1.41
C ASP A 43 8.94 7.29 -1.99
N PRO A 44 8.94 8.50 -2.59
CA PRO A 44 10.16 9.12 -3.11
C PRO A 44 11.25 9.41 -2.06
N ALA A 45 10.90 9.44 -0.77
CA ALA A 45 11.85 9.61 0.33
C ALA A 45 12.44 8.26 0.79
N GLY A 46 12.01 7.15 0.19
CA GLY A 46 12.49 5.80 0.47
C GLY A 46 11.69 5.07 1.56
N ASN A 47 10.63 5.64 2.11
CA ASN A 47 9.83 5.02 3.16
C ASN A 47 8.91 3.94 2.59
N VAL A 48 8.75 2.83 3.33
CA VAL A 48 7.78 1.79 2.98
C VAL A 48 6.42 2.09 3.61
N LEU A 49 5.41 2.10 2.75
CA LEU A 49 4.01 2.31 3.08
C LEU A 49 3.25 1.00 2.84
N ALA A 50 2.63 0.45 3.88
CA ALA A 50 1.69 -0.64 3.75
C ALA A 50 0.26 -0.08 3.73
N ILE A 51 -0.51 -0.42 2.71
CA ILE A 51 -1.89 0.01 2.54
C ILE A 51 -2.78 -1.21 2.66
N TYR A 52 -3.83 -1.13 3.46
CA TYR A 52 -4.73 -2.27 3.65
C TYR A 52 -6.19 -1.84 3.85
N SER A 53 -7.11 -2.76 3.54
CA SER A 53 -8.52 -2.64 3.89
C SER A 53 -8.98 -3.95 4.52
N GLY A 54 -9.94 -3.87 5.46
CA GLY A 54 -10.63 -5.08 5.92
C GLY A 54 -11.60 -5.56 4.85
N LYS A 55 -11.93 -6.86 4.87
CA LYS A 55 -13.17 -7.35 4.24
C LYS A 55 -14.40 -6.89 5.00
#